data_AF-A0A7J3I3U5-F1
#
_entry.id   AF-A0A7J3I3U5-F1
#
_cell.length_a   1.000
_cell.length_b   1.000
_cell.length_c   1.000
_cell.angle_alpha   90.00
_cell.angle_beta   90.00
_cell.angle_gamma   90.00
#
_symmetry.space_group_name_H-M   'P 1'
#
loop_
_entity.id
_entity.type
_entity.pdbx_description
1 polymer ?
#
loop_
_entity_poly.entity_id
_entity_poly.type
_entity_poly.pdbx_seq_one_letter_code
_entity_poly.pdbx_strand_id
1 'polypeptide(L)'
;VRGVVEKAILDPGVPILGEGGLEALHSAWTMKKLYGYPTAIGIHNMLAGVHHELRRKMDFSFIYALPSLYGVDLNLYGPMKNAPRIFPLVAAAEAAVADELHSVLGVHPRPTHPYYKVRETK
;
A
#
# COMPACT_ATOMS: atom_id res chain seq x y z
N VAL A 1 -31.60 -12.66 -5.42
CA VAL A 1 -30.48 -13.44 -4.83
C VAL A 1 -29.57 -12.46 -4.11
N ARG A 2 -29.53 -12.44 -2.78
CA ARG A 2 -28.45 -11.74 -2.06
C ARG A 2 -27.21 -12.61 -2.26
N GLY A 3 -26.28 -12.17 -3.11
CA GLY A 3 -25.03 -12.89 -3.32
C GLY A 3 -24.28 -12.94 -1.99
N VAL A 4 -23.96 -14.15 -1.53
CA VAL A 4 -23.06 -14.33 -0.39
C VAL A 4 -21.64 -14.05 -0.90
N VAL A 5 -20.97 -13.06 -0.32
CA VAL A 5 -19.57 -12.76 -0.64
C VAL A 5 -18.69 -13.59 0.29
N GLU A 6 -18.07 -14.65 -0.26
CA GLU A 6 -17.23 -15.56 0.52
C GLU A 6 -15.79 -15.05 0.72
N LYS A 7 -15.30 -14.23 -0.23
CA LYS A 7 -13.91 -13.73 -0.25
C LYS A 7 -13.91 -12.21 -0.48
N ALA A 8 -14.38 -11.47 0.51
CA ALA A 8 -14.40 -10.01 0.44
C ALA A 8 -12.97 -9.45 0.50
N ILE A 9 -12.72 -8.42 -0.30
CA ILE A 9 -11.59 -7.49 -0.16
C ILE A 9 -12.21 -6.13 0.09
N LEU A 10 -11.82 -5.47 1.18
CA LEU A 10 -12.42 -4.20 1.59
C LEU A 10 -11.56 -3.03 1.10
N ASP A 11 -12.15 -2.11 0.34
CA ASP A 11 -11.53 -0.85 -0.07
C ASP A 11 -12.37 0.31 0.46
N PRO A 12 -11.88 1.11 1.43
CA PRO A 12 -12.62 2.26 1.95
C PRO A 12 -12.71 3.42 0.96
N GLY A 13 -11.99 3.35 -0.17
CA GLY A 13 -11.73 4.49 -1.04
C GLY A 13 -10.69 5.44 -0.43
N VAL A 14 -9.99 6.18 -1.28
CA VAL A 14 -9.04 7.20 -0.84
C VAL A 14 -9.46 8.57 -1.36
N PRO A 15 -9.66 9.55 -0.46
CA PRO A 15 -9.84 10.95 -0.84
C PRO A 15 -8.60 11.53 -1.51
N ILE A 16 -8.74 12.70 -2.13
CA ILE A 16 -7.59 13.42 -2.66
C ILE A 16 -6.67 13.91 -1.54
N LEU A 17 -5.42 14.21 -1.89
CA LEU A 17 -4.42 14.73 -0.97
C LEU A 17 -4.92 16.01 -0.29
N GLY A 18 -4.91 16.00 1.05
CA GLY A 18 -5.44 17.10 1.88
C GLY A 18 -6.88 16.89 2.37
N GLU A 19 -7.58 15.84 1.91
CA GLU A 19 -8.98 15.56 2.27
C GLU A 19 -9.18 14.23 3.03
N GLY A 20 -8.16 13.75 3.71
CA GLY A 20 -8.27 12.54 4.53
C GLY A 20 -7.64 11.28 3.95
N GLY A 21 -6.65 11.41 3.07
CA GLY A 21 -6.00 10.27 2.41
C GLY A 21 -5.31 9.29 3.38
N LEU A 22 -4.79 9.76 4.52
CA LEU A 22 -4.18 8.89 5.54
C LEU A 22 -5.25 8.22 6.41
N GLU A 23 -6.35 8.91 6.67
CA GLU A 23 -7.51 8.43 7.40
C GLU A 23 -8.17 7.27 6.65
N ALA A 24 -8.14 7.29 5.32
CA ALA A 24 -8.52 6.15 4.49
C ALA A 24 -7.61 4.92 4.69
N LEU A 25 -6.29 5.13 4.77
CA LEU A 25 -5.33 4.04 5.08
C LEU A 25 -5.58 3.46 6.48
N HIS A 26 -5.83 4.32 7.46
CA HIS A 26 -6.19 3.89 8.81
C HIS A 26 -7.55 3.15 8.85
N SER A 27 -8.49 3.57 8.01
CA SER A 27 -9.77 2.88 7.83
C SER A 27 -9.59 1.48 7.26
N ALA A 28 -8.70 1.31 6.26
CA ALA A 28 -8.35 -0.01 5.73
C ALA A 28 -7.77 -0.91 6.83
N TRP A 29 -6.79 -0.42 7.61
CA TRP A 29 -6.25 -1.17 8.74
C TRP A 29 -7.33 -1.53 9.78
N THR A 30 -8.23 -0.59 10.09
CA THR A 30 -9.33 -0.81 11.04
C THR A 30 -10.31 -1.87 10.55
N MET A 31 -10.66 -1.85 9.26
CA MET A 31 -11.51 -2.87 8.63
C MET A 31 -10.88 -4.26 8.74
N LYS A 32 -9.57 -4.38 8.50
CA LYS A 32 -8.83 -5.64 8.68
C LYS A 32 -8.91 -6.12 10.13
N LYS A 33 -8.70 -5.21 11.09
CA LYS A 33 -8.76 -5.54 12.53
C LYS A 33 -10.14 -5.96 13.00
N LEU A 34 -11.20 -5.32 12.51
CA LEU A 34 -12.58 -5.57 12.93
C LEU A 34 -13.20 -6.80 12.26
N TYR A 35 -12.91 -7.01 10.97
CA TYR A 35 -13.61 -8.01 10.15
C TYR A 35 -12.72 -9.16 9.67
N GLY A 36 -11.40 -9.07 9.80
CA GLY A 36 -10.46 -10.11 9.38
C GLY A 36 -10.30 -10.25 7.86
N TYR A 37 -10.97 -9.42 7.06
CA TYR A 37 -10.83 -9.43 5.60
C TYR A 37 -9.59 -8.68 5.14
N PRO A 38 -8.94 -9.14 4.05
CA PRO A 38 -7.91 -8.36 3.38
C PRO A 38 -8.44 -7.00 2.92
N THR A 39 -7.55 -6.01 2.90
CA THR A 39 -7.88 -4.65 2.48
C THR A 39 -7.11 -4.22 1.25
N ALA A 40 -7.77 -3.42 0.42
CA ALA A 40 -7.18 -2.78 -0.73
C ALA A 40 -7.30 -1.26 -0.62
N ILE A 41 -6.48 -0.54 -1.38
CA ILE A 41 -6.68 0.89 -1.56
C ILE A 41 -6.21 1.36 -2.94
N GLY A 42 -7.02 2.19 -3.58
CA GLY A 42 -6.69 2.91 -4.82
C GLY A 42 -5.79 4.12 -4.62
N ILE A 43 -4.59 3.96 -4.05
CA ILE A 43 -3.76 5.08 -3.58
C ILE A 43 -3.44 6.14 -4.64
N HIS A 44 -3.43 5.77 -5.92
CA HIS A 44 -3.21 6.70 -7.03
C HIS A 44 -4.27 7.82 -7.11
N ASN A 45 -5.49 7.57 -6.60
CA ASN A 45 -6.57 8.55 -6.54
C ASN A 45 -6.25 9.71 -5.59
N MET A 46 -5.37 9.50 -4.60
CA MET A 46 -4.90 10.56 -3.71
C MET A 46 -4.30 11.73 -4.49
N LEU A 47 -3.76 11.48 -5.69
CA LEU A 47 -3.18 12.55 -6.50
C LEU A 47 -4.20 13.30 -7.35
N ALA A 48 -5.45 12.83 -7.51
CA ALA A 48 -6.38 13.38 -8.50
C ALA A 48 -6.57 14.91 -8.39
N GLY A 49 -6.56 15.46 -7.17
CA GLY A 49 -6.66 16.91 -6.92
C GLY A 49 -5.34 17.70 -6.97
N VAL A 50 -4.18 17.05 -7.14
CA VAL A 50 -2.88 17.74 -7.13
C VAL A 50 -2.68 18.50 -8.44
N HIS A 51 -2.47 19.82 -8.31
CA HIS A 51 -2.24 20.72 -9.44
C HIS A 51 -1.08 20.25 -10.34
N HIS A 52 -1.28 20.34 -11.66
CA HIS A 52 -0.35 19.79 -12.65
C HIS A 52 1.07 20.38 -12.56
N GLU A 53 1.21 21.67 -12.22
CA GLU A 53 2.53 22.28 -12.01
C GLU A 53 3.27 21.69 -10.82
N LEU A 54 2.56 21.40 -9.72
CA LEU A 54 3.15 20.79 -8.53
C LEU A 54 3.63 19.37 -8.85
N ARG A 55 2.86 18.61 -9.65
CA ARG A 55 3.26 17.27 -10.12
C ARG A 55 4.55 17.28 -10.96
N ARG A 56 4.93 18.43 -11.53
CA ARG A 56 6.21 18.59 -12.27
C ARG A 56 7.36 19.02 -11.38
N LYS A 57 7.07 19.71 -10.27
CA LYS A 57 8.07 20.28 -9.35
C LYS A 57 8.38 19.35 -8.18
N MET A 58 7.50 18.41 -7.86
CA MET A 58 7.59 17.54 -6.68
C MET A 58 7.37 16.07 -7.04
N ASP A 59 8.07 15.19 -6.34
CA ASP A 59 7.88 13.75 -6.43
C ASP A 59 6.83 13.28 -5.40
N PHE A 60 5.67 12.85 -5.90
CA PHE A 60 4.59 12.29 -5.08
C PHE A 60 4.61 10.75 -5.01
N SER A 61 5.65 10.10 -5.51
CA SER A 61 5.69 8.64 -5.59
C SER A 61 5.79 7.94 -4.23
N PHE A 62 6.20 8.67 -3.18
CA PHE A 62 6.21 8.14 -1.81
C PHE A 62 4.83 7.61 -1.36
N ILE A 63 3.73 8.16 -1.90
CA ILE A 63 2.38 7.71 -1.50
C ILE A 63 2.18 6.22 -1.78
N TYR A 64 2.84 5.67 -2.80
CA TYR A 64 2.67 4.27 -3.18
C TYR A 64 3.27 3.31 -2.14
N ALA A 65 4.18 3.78 -1.28
CA ALA A 65 4.72 3.01 -0.16
C ALA A 65 3.80 3.03 1.07
N LEU A 66 2.92 4.02 1.20
CA LEU A 66 2.09 4.19 2.40
C LEU A 66 1.16 3.00 2.68
N PRO A 67 0.50 2.36 1.69
CA PRO A 67 -0.33 1.18 1.95
C PRO A 67 0.42 0.07 2.68
N SER A 68 1.66 -0.23 2.27
CA SER A 68 2.53 -1.22 2.94
C SER A 68 2.81 -0.84 4.39
N LEU A 69 3.15 0.43 4.64
CA LEU A 69 3.46 0.93 6.00
C LEU A 69 2.22 0.93 6.92
N TYR A 70 1.02 1.04 6.36
CA TYR A 70 -0.25 1.00 7.10
C TYR A 70 -0.86 -0.41 7.18
N GLY A 71 -0.17 -1.43 6.66
CA GLY A 71 -0.62 -2.83 6.74
C GLY A 71 -1.78 -3.19 5.80
N VAL A 72 -1.97 -2.42 4.73
CA VAL A 72 -2.92 -2.69 3.65
C VAL A 72 -2.39 -3.80 2.75
N ASP A 73 -3.24 -4.75 2.36
CA ASP A 73 -2.83 -5.97 1.66
C ASP A 73 -2.66 -5.79 0.15
N LEU A 74 -3.42 -4.86 -0.46
CA LEU A 74 -3.44 -4.64 -1.90
C LEU A 74 -3.39 -3.15 -2.26
N ASN A 75 -2.45 -2.80 -3.12
CA ASN A 75 -2.28 -1.43 -3.62
C ASN A 75 -2.70 -1.36 -5.09
N LEU A 76 -3.84 -0.71 -5.38
CA LEU A 76 -4.26 -0.43 -6.75
C LEU A 76 -3.53 0.85 -7.19
N TYR A 77 -2.37 0.65 -7.82
CA TYR A 77 -1.40 1.72 -8.10
C TYR A 77 -1.70 2.53 -9.38
N GLY A 78 -2.79 2.23 -10.09
CA GLY A 78 -3.21 2.93 -11.30
C GLY A 78 -2.53 2.40 -12.58
N PRO A 79 -2.17 3.26 -13.54
CA PRO A 79 -1.69 2.83 -14.86
C PRO A 79 -0.45 1.93 -14.81
N MET A 80 -0.51 0.77 -15.49
CA MET A 80 0.56 -0.24 -15.53
C MET A 80 1.93 0.30 -15.94
N LYS A 81 1.97 1.32 -16.81
CA LYS A 81 3.22 1.97 -17.25
C LYS A 81 4.06 2.54 -16.10
N ASN A 82 3.46 2.78 -14.94
CA ASN A 82 4.15 3.29 -13.76
C ASN A 82 4.81 2.18 -12.92
N ALA A 83 4.54 0.90 -13.21
CA ALA A 83 5.05 -0.23 -12.43
C ALA A 83 6.57 -0.23 -12.22
N PRO A 84 7.43 0.07 -13.23
CA PRO A 84 8.88 0.11 -13.03
C PRO A 84 9.34 1.12 -11.98
N ARG A 85 8.58 2.20 -11.79
CA ARG A 85 8.85 3.22 -10.76
C ARG A 85 8.25 2.84 -9.40
N ILE A 86 7.08 2.21 -9.40
CA ILE A 86 6.29 1.96 -8.19
C ILE A 86 6.76 0.72 -7.44
N PHE A 87 7.08 -0.37 -8.16
CA PHE A 87 7.42 -1.65 -7.53
C PHE A 87 8.65 -1.56 -6.64
N PRO A 88 9.74 -0.84 -6.99
CA PRO A 88 10.86 -0.64 -6.08
C PRO A 88 10.50 0.09 -4.78
N LEU A 89 9.59 1.09 -4.85
CA LEU A 89 9.16 1.86 -3.68
C LEU A 89 8.35 0.99 -2.71
N VAL A 90 7.42 0.20 -3.25
CA VAL A 90 6.64 -0.77 -2.47
C VAL A 90 7.56 -1.85 -1.91
N ALA A 91 8.49 -2.39 -2.71
CA ALA A 91 9.44 -3.41 -2.27
C ALA A 91 10.32 -2.93 -1.11
N ALA A 92 10.77 -1.67 -1.14
CA ALA A 92 11.53 -1.07 -0.05
C ALA A 92 10.69 -0.93 1.23
N ALA A 93 9.43 -0.48 1.12
CA ALA A 93 8.52 -0.37 2.26
C ALA A 93 8.18 -1.73 2.88
N GLU A 94 7.85 -2.72 2.06
CA GLU A 94 7.61 -4.11 2.48
C GLU A 94 8.84 -4.70 3.16
N ALA A 95 10.04 -4.46 2.64
CA ALA A 95 11.28 -4.92 3.27
C ALA A 95 11.52 -4.27 4.63
N ALA A 96 11.25 -2.97 4.78
CA ALA A 96 11.37 -2.28 6.06
C ALA A 96 10.38 -2.84 7.11
N VAL A 97 9.11 -3.02 6.74
CA VAL A 97 8.10 -3.64 7.62
C VAL A 97 8.50 -5.06 7.98
N ALA A 98 8.94 -5.86 7.00
CA ALA A 98 9.36 -7.23 7.24
C ALA A 98 10.60 -7.32 8.14
N ASP A 99 11.51 -6.34 8.11
CA ASP A 99 12.67 -6.32 9.00
C ASP A 99 12.27 -6.17 10.47
N GLU A 100 11.29 -5.31 10.76
CA GLU A 100 10.70 -5.16 12.09
C GLU A 100 9.97 -6.45 12.50
N LEU A 101 9.09 -6.97 11.63
CA LEU A 101 8.34 -8.20 11.90
C LEU A 101 9.28 -9.37 12.21
N HIS A 102 10.38 -9.48 11.47
CA HIS A 102 11.39 -10.52 11.65
C HIS A 102 12.18 -10.33 12.95
N SER A 103 12.73 -9.14 13.17
CA SER A 103 13.71 -8.89 14.24
C SER A 103 13.06 -8.66 15.61
N VAL A 104 11.82 -8.16 15.63
CA VAL A 104 11.10 -7.81 16.86
C VAL A 104 10.04 -8.86 17.20
N LEU A 105 9.27 -9.32 16.22
CA LEU A 105 8.11 -10.20 16.45
C LEU A 105 8.35 -11.67 16.09
N GLY A 106 9.51 -12.01 15.53
CA GLY A 106 9.82 -13.38 15.09
C GLY A 106 8.92 -13.87 13.95
N VAL A 107 8.28 -12.96 13.22
CA VAL A 107 7.42 -13.29 12.08
C VAL A 107 8.28 -13.30 10.81
N HIS A 108 8.44 -14.48 10.23
CA HIS A 108 9.29 -14.66 9.04
C HIS A 108 8.51 -14.40 7.74
N PRO A 109 8.99 -13.50 6.86
CA PRO A 109 8.41 -13.34 5.53
C PRO A 109 8.64 -14.60 4.67
N ARG A 110 7.79 -14.80 3.65
CA ARG A 110 7.95 -15.93 2.73
C ARG A 110 9.26 -15.82 1.93
N PRO A 111 9.85 -16.93 1.45
CA PRO A 111 11.12 -16.89 0.69
C PRO A 111 11.09 -15.99 -0.56
N THR A 112 9.92 -15.79 -1.18
CA THR A 112 9.76 -14.94 -2.37
C THR A 112 9.59 -13.45 -2.07
N HIS A 113 9.54 -13.07 -0.80
CA HIS A 113 9.27 -11.72 -0.32
C HIS A 113 10.38 -10.72 -0.71
N PRO A 114 10.05 -9.43 -0.98
CA PRO A 114 11.04 -8.40 -1.31
C PRO A 114 12.19 -8.28 -0.30
N TYR A 115 11.93 -8.52 0.99
CA TYR A 115 12.92 -8.52 2.07
C TYR A 115 14.23 -9.28 1.73
N TYR A 116 14.12 -10.48 1.14
CA TYR A 116 15.30 -11.27 0.79
C TYR A 116 15.94 -10.84 -0.54
N LYS A 117 15.18 -10.17 -1.42
CA LYS A 117 15.64 -9.75 -2.76
C LYS A 117 16.31 -8.39 -2.76
N VAL A 118 15.91 -7.49 -1.87
CA VAL A 118 16.50 -6.14 -1.78
C VAL A 118 17.79 -6.13 -0.97
N ARG A 119 18.03 -7.14 -0.13
CA ARG A 119 19.23 -7.29 0.70
C ARG A 119 20.36 -8.08 0.03
N GLU A 120 20.13 -8.67 -1.14
CA GLU A 120 21.20 -9.34 -1.90
C GLU A 120 22.20 -8.30 -2.42
N THR A 121 23.14 -7.91 -1.55
CA THR A 121 24.45 -7.42 -1.95
C THR A 121 25.20 -8.59 -2.58
N LYS A 122 25.60 -8.42 -3.84
CA LYS A 122 26.66 -9.23 -4.45
C LYS A 122 27.91 -9.22 -3.57
#